data_AF-A0A8S1XIH0-F1
#
_entry.id   AF-A0A8S1XIH0-F1
#
_cell.length_a   1.000
_cell.length_b   1.000
_cell.length_c   1.000
_cell.angle_alpha   90.00
_cell.angle_beta   90.00
_cell.angle_gamma   90.00
#
_symmetry.space_group_name_H-M   'P 1'
#
loop_
_entity.id
_entity.type
_entity.pdbx_description
1 polymer ?
#
loop_
_entity_poly.entity_id
_entity_poly.type
_entity_poly.pdbx_seq_one_letter_code
_entity_poly.pdbx_strand_id
1 'polypeptide(L)'
;MKLIKKKDIFQNINTEYEISAQVQRKLLNGNAQFIIDLAINLELNSYSTVSLAIHLCNYFFHYKCYLQYDRFIVGAASLLLAQKIKDGDPRMRKLLISFHRIMQSIEQTRMANEALMQSLQNKLCIAESRILKVIEYEFDIKLPNDYIEVICKKCVPKKFEEATFHTLKILILDSYRTYAPLVFHSWVILVGTFLVASSQFSYTPYMSPPPQLNMPPITNEEEAYKIWLEHVENELREFDVNKMNNTNTKQPEKTTILKQEDLKDFLLVFNEMLFLNQCPEQQQQQLQSQQTLQQS
;
A
#
# COMPACT_ATOMS: atom_id res chain seq x y z
N MET A 1 -5.17 -12.07 4.35
CA MET A 1 -5.58 -11.35 5.57
C MET A 1 -6.99 -10.84 5.41
N LYS A 2 -7.80 -10.95 6.46
CA LYS A 2 -9.20 -10.51 6.42
C LYS A 2 -9.28 -8.98 6.32
N LEU A 3 -10.03 -8.48 5.34
CA LEU A 3 -10.31 -7.06 5.18
C LEU A 3 -11.15 -6.54 6.35
N ILE A 4 -10.80 -5.34 6.81
CA ILE A 4 -11.50 -4.62 7.87
C ILE A 4 -12.61 -3.79 7.24
N LYS A 5 -13.80 -3.81 7.84
CA LYS A 5 -14.92 -3.00 7.34
C LYS A 5 -14.56 -1.52 7.47
N LYS A 6 -14.82 -0.73 6.42
CA LYS A 6 -14.51 0.71 6.36
C LYS A 6 -15.00 1.49 7.59
N LYS A 7 -16.21 1.19 8.08
CA LYS A 7 -16.79 1.84 9.27
C LYS A 7 -16.06 1.53 10.58
N ASP A 8 -15.36 0.41 10.64
CA ASP A 8 -14.72 -0.11 11.87
C ASP A 8 -13.22 0.26 11.90
N ILE A 9 -12.65 0.79 10.80
CA ILE A 9 -11.20 1.00 10.65
C ILE A 9 -10.58 1.86 11.76
N PHE A 10 -11.31 2.89 12.23
CA PHE A 10 -10.91 3.76 13.35
C PHE A 10 -11.80 3.58 14.59
N GLN A 11 -12.59 2.50 14.65
CA GLN A 11 -13.31 2.05 15.84
C GLN A 11 -12.61 0.80 16.37
N ASN A 12 -11.37 0.98 16.81
CA ASN A 12 -10.48 -0.11 17.20
C ASN A 12 -9.87 0.16 18.59
N ILE A 13 -8.99 -0.72 19.06
CA ILE A 13 -8.39 -0.62 20.40
C ILE A 13 -7.75 0.74 20.68
N ASN A 14 -7.21 1.44 19.69
CA ASN A 14 -6.60 2.76 19.89
C ASN A 14 -7.62 3.82 20.31
N THR A 15 -8.88 3.68 19.90
CA THR A 15 -9.97 4.59 20.25
C THR A 15 -10.35 4.45 21.72
N GLU A 16 -10.20 3.25 22.31
CA GLU A 16 -10.37 3.03 23.75
C GLU A 16 -9.32 3.78 24.59
N TYR A 17 -8.16 4.08 23.99
CA TYR A 17 -7.09 4.89 24.58
C TYR A 17 -7.13 6.36 24.10
N GLU A 18 -8.29 6.82 23.63
CA GLU A 18 -8.52 8.22 23.22
C GLU A 18 -7.64 8.70 22.04
N ILE A 19 -7.04 7.78 21.27
CA ILE A 19 -6.31 8.13 20.06
C ILE A 19 -7.33 8.39 18.94
N SER A 20 -7.52 9.66 18.60
CA SER A 20 -8.50 10.06 17.57
C SER A 20 -8.19 9.48 16.19
N ALA A 21 -9.22 9.35 15.35
CA ALA A 21 -9.07 8.86 13.96
C ALA A 21 -8.06 9.69 13.14
N GLN A 22 -8.01 11.01 13.37
CA GLN A 22 -7.05 11.89 12.69
C GLN A 22 -5.61 11.57 13.12
N VAL A 23 -5.37 11.31 14.41
CA VAL A 23 -4.06 10.90 14.91
C VAL A 23 -3.68 9.52 14.38
N GLN A 24 -4.62 8.55 14.39
CA GLN A 24 -4.39 7.23 13.81
C GLN A 24 -3.98 7.31 12.33
N ARG A 25 -4.63 8.15 11.51
CA ARG A 25 -4.24 8.40 10.11
C ARG A 25 -2.82 8.95 9.96
N LYS A 26 -2.44 9.93 10.78
CA LYS A 26 -1.08 10.48 10.80
C LYS A 26 -0.06 9.41 11.20
N LEU A 27 -0.39 8.55 12.17
CA LEU A 27 0.45 7.45 12.61
C LEU A 27 0.65 6.41 11.50
N LEU A 28 -0.42 6.02 10.79
CA LEU A 28 -0.34 5.10 9.62
C LEU A 28 0.62 5.64 8.55
N ASN A 29 0.46 6.90 8.14
CA ASN A 29 1.37 7.54 7.17
C ASN A 29 2.81 7.61 7.71
N GLY A 30 2.98 7.98 8.99
CA GLY A 30 4.29 8.03 9.62
C GLY A 30 4.99 6.66 9.73
N ASN A 31 4.23 5.58 9.96
CA ASN A 31 4.76 4.22 9.94
C ASN A 31 5.20 3.83 8.53
N ALA A 32 4.39 4.16 7.52
CA ALA A 32 4.72 3.91 6.13
C ALA A 32 6.00 4.64 5.72
N GLN A 33 6.12 5.94 6.04
CA GLN A 33 7.32 6.73 5.76
C GLN A 33 8.55 6.11 6.42
N PHE A 34 8.48 5.76 7.70
CA PHE A 34 9.59 5.13 8.41
C PHE A 34 10.04 3.81 7.76
N ILE A 35 9.10 2.97 7.35
CA ILE A 35 9.40 1.70 6.67
C ILE A 35 10.04 1.95 5.30
N ILE A 36 9.57 2.95 4.56
CA ILE A 36 10.17 3.37 3.28
C ILE A 36 11.61 3.86 3.49
N ASP A 37 11.85 4.71 4.49
CA ASP A 37 13.19 5.22 4.80
C ASP A 37 14.15 4.08 5.20
N LEU A 38 13.67 3.11 5.97
CA LEU A 38 14.42 1.89 6.28
C LEU A 38 14.74 1.08 5.03
N ALA A 39 13.77 0.89 4.14
CA ALA A 39 13.94 0.13 2.91
C ALA A 39 14.95 0.80 1.96
N ILE A 40 14.92 2.12 1.85
CA ILE A 40 15.90 2.92 1.10
C ILE A 40 17.30 2.73 1.70
N ASN A 41 17.44 2.83 3.02
CA ASN A 41 18.72 2.63 3.70
C ASN A 41 19.27 1.21 3.55
N LEU A 42 18.41 0.23 3.29
CA LEU A 42 18.75 -1.16 3.05
C LEU A 42 18.94 -1.50 1.58
N GLU A 43 18.73 -0.53 0.68
CA GLU A 43 18.79 -0.69 -0.77
C GLU A 43 17.84 -1.81 -1.25
N LEU A 44 16.63 -1.85 -0.68
CA LEU A 44 15.62 -2.81 -1.09
C LEU A 44 14.97 -2.35 -2.41
N ASN A 45 15.14 -3.15 -3.46
CA ASN A 45 14.57 -2.89 -4.78
C ASN A 45 13.12 -3.43 -4.94
N SER A 46 12.54 -4.03 -3.88
CA SER A 46 11.25 -4.71 -3.93
C SER A 46 10.11 -3.86 -3.32
N TYR A 47 9.34 -3.19 -4.18
CA TYR A 47 8.10 -2.50 -3.79
C TYR A 47 7.08 -3.44 -3.13
N SER A 48 7.08 -4.73 -3.55
CA SER A 48 6.24 -5.77 -2.97
C SER A 48 6.57 -6.02 -1.50
N THR A 49 7.86 -6.19 -1.17
CA THR A 49 8.33 -6.37 0.21
C THR A 49 8.00 -5.16 1.08
N VAL A 50 8.23 -3.94 0.58
CA VAL A 50 7.94 -2.70 1.34
C VAL A 50 6.44 -2.55 1.58
N SER A 51 5.61 -2.79 0.56
CA SER A 51 4.14 -2.72 0.70
C SER A 51 3.64 -3.75 1.71
N LEU A 52 4.16 -4.97 1.68
CA LEU A 52 3.83 -6.00 2.67
C LEU A 52 4.18 -5.56 4.09
N ALA A 53 5.38 -5.01 4.29
CA ALA A 53 5.82 -4.53 5.60
C ALA A 53 4.89 -3.45 6.16
N ILE A 54 4.45 -2.51 5.31
CA ILE A 54 3.51 -1.46 5.71
C ILE A 54 2.14 -2.06 6.06
N HIS A 55 1.64 -3.01 5.26
CA HIS A 55 0.40 -3.72 5.56
C HIS A 55 0.48 -4.42 6.93
N LEU A 56 1.51 -5.22 7.16
CA LEU A 56 1.71 -5.95 8.41
C LEU A 56 1.76 -5.01 9.63
N CYS A 57 2.49 -3.89 9.53
CA CYS A 57 2.58 -2.90 10.58
C CYS A 57 1.21 -2.24 10.88
N ASN A 58 0.51 -1.81 9.83
CA ASN A 58 -0.77 -1.14 9.97
C ASN A 58 -1.87 -2.10 10.48
N TYR A 59 -1.84 -3.36 10.05
CA TYR A 59 -2.74 -4.39 10.55
C TYR A 59 -2.45 -4.71 12.02
N PHE A 60 -1.18 -4.80 12.41
CA PHE A 60 -0.81 -4.96 13.81
C PHE A 60 -1.41 -3.87 14.69
N PHE A 61 -1.26 -2.60 14.29
CA PHE A 61 -1.79 -1.47 15.03
C PHE A 61 -3.31 -1.27 14.91
N HIS A 62 -4.00 -1.98 14.01
CA HIS A 62 -5.45 -2.06 14.08
C HIS A 62 -5.90 -2.86 15.32
N TYR A 63 -5.19 -3.93 15.67
CA TYR A 63 -5.53 -4.81 16.81
C TYR A 63 -4.73 -4.54 18.09
N LYS A 64 -3.71 -3.67 18.02
CA LYS A 64 -2.82 -3.32 19.14
C LYS A 64 -2.69 -1.81 19.28
N CYS A 65 -2.52 -1.36 20.52
CA CYS A 65 -2.51 0.06 20.85
C CYS A 65 -1.12 0.68 20.66
N TYR A 66 -1.05 1.87 20.02
CA TYR A 66 0.19 2.64 19.88
C TYR A 66 0.85 3.03 21.21
N LEU A 67 0.11 3.12 22.32
CA LEU A 67 0.67 3.44 23.64
C LEU A 67 1.39 2.24 24.28
N GLN A 68 1.08 1.01 23.83
CA GLN A 68 1.62 -0.22 24.42
C GLN A 68 2.83 -0.77 23.65
N TYR A 69 3.02 -0.33 22.41
CA TYR A 69 4.03 -0.87 21.51
C TYR A 69 4.79 0.25 20.80
N ASP A 70 6.11 0.14 20.77
CA ASP A 70 6.97 1.03 20.00
C ASP A 70 6.75 0.81 18.49
N ARG A 71 6.17 1.81 17.83
CA ARG A 71 5.83 1.76 16.41
C ARG A 71 7.04 1.59 15.48
N PHE A 72 8.20 2.09 15.87
CA PHE A 72 9.40 1.98 15.06
C PHE A 72 9.94 0.54 15.13
N ILE A 73 9.95 -0.05 16.33
CA ILE A 73 10.32 -1.46 16.51
C ILE A 73 9.36 -2.37 15.74
N VAL A 74 8.04 -2.13 15.82
CA VAL A 74 7.05 -2.90 15.07
C VAL A 74 7.22 -2.70 13.56
N GLY A 75 7.46 -1.47 13.09
CA GLY A 75 7.70 -1.19 11.67
C GLY A 75 8.94 -1.91 11.12
N ALA A 76 10.04 -1.89 11.86
CA ALA A 76 11.27 -2.59 11.48
C ALA A 76 11.10 -4.12 11.52
N ALA A 77 10.39 -4.64 12.54
CA ALA A 77 10.06 -6.06 12.61
C ALA A 77 9.11 -6.51 11.48
N SER A 78 8.18 -5.63 11.06
CA SER A 78 7.30 -5.88 9.92
C SER A 78 8.10 -5.96 8.62
N LEU A 79 9.11 -5.10 8.43
CA LEU A 79 10.01 -5.16 7.28
C LEU A 79 10.86 -6.43 7.29
N LEU A 80 11.43 -6.79 8.44
CA LEU A 80 12.16 -8.05 8.61
C LEU A 80 11.31 -9.26 8.22
N LEU A 81 10.07 -9.32 8.71
CA LEU A 81 9.15 -10.41 8.40
C LEU A 81 8.75 -10.43 6.93
N ALA A 82 8.48 -9.27 6.34
CA ALA A 82 8.17 -9.16 4.92
C ALA A 82 9.32 -9.67 4.03
N GLN A 83 10.58 -9.36 4.38
CA GLN A 83 11.76 -9.90 3.68
C GLN A 83 11.82 -11.43 3.78
N LYS A 84 11.51 -12.01 4.95
CA LYS A 84 11.46 -13.47 5.11
C LYS A 84 10.37 -14.11 4.25
N ILE A 85 9.21 -13.46 4.12
CA ILE A 85 8.08 -13.97 3.34
C ILE A 85 8.33 -13.87 1.83
N LYS A 86 8.86 -12.74 1.34
CA LYS A 86 8.99 -12.47 -0.10
C LYS A 86 10.38 -12.76 -0.69
N ASP A 87 11.44 -12.44 0.03
CA ASP A 87 12.81 -12.41 -0.52
C ASP A 87 13.71 -13.54 0.04
N GLY A 88 13.36 -14.15 1.18
CA GLY A 88 14.08 -15.27 1.79
C GLY A 88 15.40 -14.93 2.50
N ASP A 89 15.96 -13.72 2.34
CA ASP A 89 17.22 -13.27 2.97
C ASP A 89 17.04 -12.04 3.89
N PRO A 90 16.72 -12.24 5.18
CA PRO A 90 16.64 -11.15 6.15
C PRO A 90 18.05 -10.68 6.58
N ARG A 91 18.48 -9.52 6.07
CA ARG A 91 19.76 -8.90 6.45
C ARG A 91 19.69 -8.19 7.81
N MET A 92 19.46 -8.95 8.89
CA MET A 92 19.24 -8.46 10.26
C MET A 92 20.29 -7.41 10.69
N ARG A 93 21.58 -7.70 10.53
CA ARG A 93 22.63 -6.74 10.95
C ARG A 93 22.54 -5.41 10.21
N LYS A 94 22.26 -5.42 8.90
CA LYS A 94 22.04 -4.20 8.13
C LYS A 94 20.79 -3.46 8.60
N LEU A 95 19.70 -4.19 8.87
CA LEU A 95 18.46 -3.62 9.41
C LEU A 95 18.71 -2.90 10.73
N LEU A 96 19.44 -3.50 11.66
CA LEU A 96 19.77 -2.91 12.96
C LEU A 96 20.58 -1.61 12.81
N ILE A 97 21.59 -1.61 11.93
CA ILE A 97 22.41 -0.43 11.63
C ILE A 97 21.54 0.67 10.99
N SER A 98 20.71 0.33 10.01
CA SER A 98 19.82 1.28 9.35
C SER A 98 18.78 1.85 10.31
N PHE A 99 18.19 1.02 11.18
CA PHE A 99 17.28 1.46 12.24
C PHE A 99 17.96 2.47 13.16
N HIS A 100 19.15 2.13 13.65
CA HIS A 100 19.91 3.00 14.54
C HIS A 100 20.27 4.34 13.87
N ARG A 101 20.63 4.32 12.57
CA ARG A 101 20.92 5.52 11.77
C ARG A 101 19.71 6.46 11.63
N ILE A 102 18.50 5.92 11.48
CA ILE A 102 17.29 6.76 11.38
C ILE A 102 16.91 7.31 12.76
N MET A 103 17.09 6.52 13.82
CA MET A 103 16.66 6.88 15.18
C MET A 103 17.64 7.81 15.93
N GLN A 104 18.90 7.91 15.52
CA GLN A 104 19.90 8.79 16.15
C GLN A 104 20.35 9.91 15.21
N SER A 105 20.70 11.07 15.78
CA SER A 105 21.42 12.11 15.02
C SER A 105 22.81 11.60 14.62
N ILE A 106 23.31 12.10 13.50
CA ILE A 106 24.52 11.63 12.78
C ILE A 106 25.79 11.52 13.68
N GLU A 107 25.84 12.22 14.81
CA GLU A 107 26.99 12.23 15.73
C GLU A 107 27.11 11.03 16.68
N GLN A 108 26.03 10.29 16.97
CA GLN A 108 26.07 9.16 17.92
C GLN A 108 26.26 7.78 17.25
N THR A 109 26.07 7.71 15.93
CA THR A 109 26.08 6.46 15.14
C THR A 109 27.46 5.78 15.05
N ARG A 110 28.54 6.48 15.44
CA ARG A 110 29.92 5.98 15.31
C ARG A 110 30.32 4.92 16.34
N MET A 111 29.54 4.69 17.39
CA MET A 111 29.81 3.65 18.37
C MET A 111 28.52 2.90 18.77
N ALA A 112 27.91 2.21 17.81
CA ALA A 112 26.90 1.22 18.14
C ALA A 112 27.53 0.11 19.00
N ASN A 113 27.33 0.19 20.32
CA ASN A 113 27.75 -0.84 21.26
C ASN A 113 27.10 -2.18 20.89
N GLU A 114 27.88 -3.26 20.85
CA GLU A 114 27.40 -4.63 20.55
C GLU A 114 26.24 -5.03 21.47
N ALA A 115 26.26 -4.62 22.74
CA ALA A 115 25.18 -4.84 23.69
C ALA A 115 23.87 -4.13 23.28
N LEU A 116 23.96 -2.92 22.70
CA LEU A 116 22.80 -2.18 22.19
C LEU A 116 22.21 -2.90 20.97
N MET A 117 23.06 -3.35 20.05
CA MET A 117 22.64 -4.08 18.86
C MET A 117 21.96 -5.41 19.22
N GLN A 118 22.50 -6.15 20.18
CA GLN A 118 21.87 -7.37 20.70
C GLN A 118 20.52 -7.09 21.36
N SER A 119 20.43 -6.02 22.17
CA SER A 119 19.17 -5.60 22.80
C SER A 119 18.11 -5.23 21.75
N LEU A 120 18.49 -4.48 20.71
CA LEU A 120 17.61 -4.12 19.62
C LEU A 120 17.15 -5.35 18.83
N GLN A 121 18.06 -6.27 18.52
CA GLN A 121 17.74 -7.54 17.87
C GLN A 121 16.69 -8.32 18.65
N ASN A 122 16.88 -8.44 19.98
CA ASN A 122 15.91 -9.14 20.84
C ASN A 122 14.53 -8.46 20.79
N LYS A 123 14.47 -7.12 20.82
CA LYS A 123 13.22 -6.36 20.68
C LYS A 123 12.53 -6.63 19.34
N LEU A 124 13.29 -6.65 18.23
CA LEU A 124 12.75 -6.95 16.91
C LEU A 124 12.20 -8.37 16.82
N CYS A 125 12.92 -9.38 17.34
CA CYS A 125 12.44 -10.77 17.36
C CYS A 125 11.16 -10.95 18.18
N ILE A 126 11.04 -10.25 19.32
CA ILE A 126 9.83 -10.24 20.14
C ILE A 126 8.68 -9.57 19.38
N ALA A 127 8.92 -8.43 18.73
CA ALA A 127 7.91 -7.74 17.94
C ALA A 127 7.46 -8.57 16.74
N GLU A 128 8.38 -9.22 16.02
CA GLU A 128 8.09 -10.16 14.94
C GLU A 128 7.18 -11.29 15.41
N SER A 129 7.50 -11.93 16.54
CA SER A 129 6.65 -12.97 17.13
C SER A 129 5.24 -12.46 17.49
N ARG A 130 5.11 -11.20 17.90
CA ARG A 130 3.80 -10.58 18.18
C ARG A 130 3.02 -10.30 16.89
N ILE A 131 3.70 -9.84 15.83
CA ILE A 131 3.09 -9.64 14.51
C ILE A 131 2.55 -10.97 13.98
N LEU A 132 3.36 -12.03 14.02
CA LEU A 132 2.96 -13.39 13.60
C LEU A 132 1.67 -13.87 14.29
N LYS A 133 1.53 -13.60 15.59
CA LYS A 133 0.31 -13.93 16.34
C LYS A 133 -0.90 -13.10 15.90
N VAL A 134 -0.71 -11.82 15.57
CA VAL A 134 -1.81 -10.94 15.14
C VAL A 134 -2.29 -11.28 13.73
N ILE A 135 -1.38 -11.68 12.83
CA ILE A 135 -1.75 -12.13 11.48
C ILE A 135 -2.15 -13.61 11.43
N GLU A 136 -2.22 -14.29 12.58
CA GLU A 136 -2.59 -15.70 12.70
C GLU A 136 -1.75 -16.63 11.80
N TYR A 137 -0.47 -16.27 11.60
CA TYR A 137 0.45 -16.98 10.71
C TYR A 137 -0.02 -17.08 9.24
N GLU A 138 -0.88 -16.17 8.79
CA GLU A 138 -1.30 -16.07 7.39
C GLU A 138 -0.20 -15.41 6.55
N PHE A 139 0.48 -16.21 5.72
CA PHE A 139 1.57 -15.74 4.85
C PHE A 139 1.17 -15.54 3.39
N ASP A 140 0.03 -16.09 2.96
CA ASP A 140 -0.48 -15.96 1.59
C ASP A 140 -1.19 -14.61 1.39
N ILE A 141 -0.41 -13.54 1.51
CA ILE A 141 -0.90 -12.17 1.39
C ILE A 141 -0.71 -11.71 -0.06
N LYS A 142 -1.82 -11.67 -0.80
CA LYS A 142 -1.88 -11.15 -2.17
C LYS A 142 -1.70 -9.63 -2.17
N LEU A 143 -0.73 -9.11 -2.89
CA LEU A 143 -0.48 -7.67 -3.00
C LEU A 143 -0.82 -7.16 -4.41
N PRO A 144 -1.21 -5.88 -4.58
CA PRO A 144 -1.45 -5.29 -5.91
C PRO A 144 -0.24 -5.42 -6.84
N ASN A 145 0.97 -5.36 -6.25
CA ASN A 145 2.24 -5.48 -6.96
C ASN A 145 2.40 -6.80 -7.71
N ASP A 146 1.75 -7.87 -7.24
CA ASP A 146 1.84 -9.20 -7.84
C ASP A 146 1.09 -9.28 -9.19
N TYR A 147 0.29 -8.25 -9.53
CA TYR A 147 -0.62 -8.22 -10.68
C TYR A 147 -0.34 -7.09 -11.68
N ILE A 148 0.65 -6.21 -11.43
CA ILE A 148 0.93 -5.04 -12.28
C ILE A 148 1.20 -5.47 -13.72
N GLU A 149 1.99 -6.52 -13.92
CA GLU A 149 2.32 -7.01 -15.27
C GLU A 149 1.10 -7.42 -16.08
N VAL A 150 0.07 -7.98 -15.43
CA VAL A 150 -1.17 -8.40 -16.10
C VAL A 150 -1.87 -7.17 -16.66
N ILE A 151 -2.05 -6.15 -15.83
CA ILE A 151 -2.70 -4.90 -16.25
C ILE A 151 -1.88 -4.20 -17.33
N CYS A 152 -0.57 -4.07 -17.17
CA CYS A 152 0.29 -3.43 -18.15
C CYS A 152 0.23 -4.14 -19.52
N LYS A 153 0.38 -5.47 -19.56
CA LYS A 153 0.41 -6.23 -20.81
C LYS A 153 -0.94 -6.29 -21.52
N LYS A 154 -2.04 -6.32 -20.75
CA LYS A 154 -3.40 -6.52 -21.29
C LYS A 154 -4.17 -5.23 -21.52
N CYS A 155 -4.00 -4.24 -20.64
CA CYS A 155 -4.85 -3.06 -20.57
C CYS A 155 -4.16 -1.75 -21.01
N VAL A 156 -2.85 -1.79 -21.30
CA VAL A 156 -2.08 -0.58 -21.63
C VAL A 156 -1.56 -0.66 -23.07
N PRO A 157 -1.70 0.42 -23.88
CA PRO A 157 -1.02 0.50 -25.17
C PRO A 157 0.50 0.35 -25.01
N LYS A 158 1.15 -0.44 -25.88
CA LYS A 158 2.59 -0.75 -25.79
C LYS A 158 3.49 0.47 -25.57
N LYS A 159 3.16 1.61 -26.18
CA LYS A 159 3.94 2.86 -26.05
C LYS A 159 3.99 3.43 -24.63
N PHE A 160 3.06 3.04 -23.76
CA PHE A 160 2.95 3.51 -22.37
C PHE A 160 3.20 2.41 -21.34
N GLU A 161 3.49 1.17 -21.77
CA GLU A 161 3.55 0.00 -20.91
C GLU A 161 4.60 0.17 -19.79
N GLU A 162 5.83 0.54 -20.15
CA GLU A 162 6.94 0.73 -19.21
C GLU A 162 6.68 1.91 -18.25
N ALA A 163 6.28 3.06 -18.79
CA ALA A 163 5.98 4.24 -17.98
C ALA A 163 4.85 3.95 -16.98
N THR A 164 3.78 3.28 -17.43
CA THR A 164 2.65 2.90 -16.58
C THR A 164 3.08 1.88 -15.51
N PHE A 165 3.93 0.91 -15.87
CA PHE A 165 4.46 -0.07 -14.92
C PHE A 165 5.21 0.59 -13.76
N HIS A 166 6.06 1.57 -14.04
CA HIS A 166 6.79 2.30 -13.01
C HIS A 166 5.88 3.23 -12.20
N THR A 167 4.98 3.97 -12.85
CA THR A 167 4.00 4.82 -12.17
C THR A 167 3.11 4.00 -11.22
N LEU A 168 2.64 2.83 -11.64
CA LEU A 168 1.82 1.95 -10.82
C LEU A 168 2.54 1.53 -9.53
N LYS A 169 3.83 1.16 -9.60
CA LYS A 169 4.61 0.80 -8.40
C LYS A 169 4.63 1.92 -7.37
N ILE A 170 4.77 3.17 -7.83
CA ILE A 170 4.79 4.36 -6.96
C ILE A 170 3.40 4.60 -6.37
N LEU A 171 2.36 4.66 -7.21
CA LEU A 171 0.99 4.92 -6.74
C LEU A 171 0.46 3.84 -5.81
N ILE A 172 0.80 2.57 -6.05
CA ILE A 172 0.46 1.47 -5.15
C ILE A 172 1.16 1.69 -3.81
N LEU A 173 2.46 1.98 -3.79
CA LEU A 173 3.17 2.25 -2.54
C LEU A 173 2.57 3.44 -1.78
N ASP A 174 2.21 4.51 -2.48
CA ASP A 174 1.55 5.66 -1.88
C ASP A 174 0.19 5.32 -1.29
N SER A 175 -0.56 4.40 -1.90
CA SER A 175 -1.84 3.96 -1.35
C SER A 175 -1.68 3.26 0.00
N TYR A 176 -0.54 2.62 0.24
CA TYR A 176 -0.21 1.95 1.51
C TYR A 176 0.15 2.93 2.63
N ARG A 177 0.38 4.21 2.33
CA ARG A 177 0.47 5.28 3.34
C ARG A 177 -0.87 5.61 3.99
N THR A 178 -1.97 5.09 3.43
CA THR A 178 -3.33 5.25 3.95
C THR A 178 -3.82 3.97 4.63
N TYR A 179 -5.10 3.94 5.02
CA TYR A 179 -5.75 2.72 5.50
C TYR A 179 -6.29 1.83 4.37
N ALA A 180 -6.14 2.22 3.10
CA ALA A 180 -6.60 1.45 1.94
C ALA A 180 -6.21 -0.05 1.95
N PRO A 181 -4.95 -0.46 2.25
CA PRO A 181 -4.58 -1.88 2.24
C PRO A 181 -5.31 -2.72 3.29
N LEU A 182 -5.91 -2.08 4.31
CA LEU A 182 -6.68 -2.77 5.35
C LEU A 182 -8.15 -2.98 4.97
N VAL A 183 -8.67 -2.19 4.04
CA VAL A 183 -10.11 -2.12 3.73
C VAL A 183 -10.43 -2.65 2.34
N PHE A 184 -9.58 -2.41 1.36
CA PHE A 184 -9.84 -2.76 -0.03
C PHE A 184 -9.05 -3.99 -0.47
N HIS A 185 -9.68 -4.78 -1.35
CA HIS A 185 -8.99 -5.90 -2.00
C HIS A 185 -7.84 -5.39 -2.88
N SER A 186 -6.78 -6.19 -3.01
CA SER A 186 -5.59 -5.82 -3.79
C SER A 186 -5.88 -5.46 -5.24
N TRP A 187 -6.89 -6.09 -5.85
CA TRP A 187 -7.36 -5.76 -7.20
C TRP A 187 -8.01 -4.38 -7.27
N VAL A 188 -8.78 -3.97 -6.25
CA VAL A 188 -9.39 -2.63 -6.20
C VAL A 188 -8.30 -1.56 -6.11
N ILE A 189 -7.28 -1.78 -5.29
CA ILE A 189 -6.14 -0.86 -5.17
C ILE A 189 -5.38 -0.77 -6.50
N LEU A 190 -5.10 -1.91 -7.15
CA LEU A 190 -4.42 -1.97 -8.44
C LEU A 190 -5.20 -1.21 -9.52
N VAL A 191 -6.50 -1.50 -9.67
CA VAL A 191 -7.32 -0.92 -10.72
C VAL A 191 -7.56 0.57 -10.45
N GLY A 192 -7.79 0.96 -9.20
CA GLY A 192 -7.92 2.37 -8.82
C GLY A 192 -6.64 3.17 -9.11
N THR A 193 -5.47 2.64 -8.73
CA THR A 193 -4.18 3.27 -9.06
C THR A 193 -3.89 3.28 -10.56
N PHE A 194 -4.34 2.26 -11.31
CA PHE A 194 -4.26 2.22 -12.76
C PHE A 194 -5.09 3.31 -13.44
N LEU A 195 -6.31 3.57 -12.96
CA LEU A 195 -7.14 4.67 -13.47
C LEU A 195 -6.46 6.02 -13.26
N VAL A 196 -5.86 6.24 -12.08
CA VAL A 196 -5.07 7.45 -11.80
C VAL A 196 -3.85 7.55 -12.72
N ALA A 197 -3.07 6.46 -12.88
CA ALA A 197 -1.91 6.44 -13.77
C ALA A 197 -2.29 6.76 -15.22
N SER A 198 -3.36 6.14 -15.73
CA SER A 198 -3.84 6.33 -17.10
C SER A 198 -4.25 7.77 -17.38
N SER A 199 -4.85 8.44 -16.39
CA SER A 199 -5.20 9.86 -16.50
C SER A 199 -3.98 10.77 -16.71
N GLN A 200 -2.80 10.41 -16.20
CA GLN A 200 -1.56 11.18 -16.41
C GLN A 200 -1.04 11.08 -17.84
N PHE A 201 -1.40 10.02 -18.56
CA PHE A 201 -1.01 9.78 -19.94
C PHE A 201 -2.11 10.14 -20.95
N SER A 202 -3.15 10.86 -20.51
CA SER A 202 -4.32 11.23 -21.32
C SER A 202 -4.95 10.03 -22.02
N TYR A 203 -4.96 8.89 -21.33
CA TYR A 203 -5.50 7.63 -21.82
C TYR A 203 -6.64 7.17 -20.90
N THR A 204 -7.77 6.82 -21.49
CA THR A 204 -8.95 6.33 -20.77
C THR A 204 -9.16 4.85 -21.10
N PRO A 205 -8.78 3.92 -20.21
CA PRO A 205 -8.70 2.48 -20.51
C PRO A 205 -9.99 1.87 -21.04
N TYR A 206 -11.13 2.33 -20.52
CA TYR A 206 -12.45 1.81 -20.88
C TYR A 206 -13.04 2.46 -22.15
N MET A 207 -12.53 3.62 -22.58
CA MET A 207 -12.98 4.32 -23.80
C MET A 207 -12.14 4.01 -25.02
N SER A 208 -10.88 3.65 -24.80
CA SER A 208 -9.96 3.27 -25.86
C SER A 208 -9.23 1.99 -25.46
N PRO A 209 -9.95 0.90 -25.16
CA PRO A 209 -9.32 -0.34 -24.74
C PRO A 209 -8.34 -0.79 -25.84
N PRO A 210 -7.13 -1.26 -25.48
CA PRO A 210 -6.19 -1.70 -26.47
C PRO A 210 -6.78 -2.90 -27.24
N PRO A 211 -6.40 -3.12 -28.51
CA PRO A 211 -7.06 -4.10 -29.37
C PRO A 211 -7.10 -5.52 -28.79
N GLN A 212 -6.15 -5.86 -27.90
CA GLN A 212 -6.10 -7.17 -27.26
C GLN A 212 -7.31 -7.47 -26.36
N LEU A 213 -8.00 -6.44 -25.86
CA LEU A 213 -9.17 -6.58 -24.99
C LEU A 213 -10.46 -6.94 -25.76
N ASN A 214 -10.44 -6.86 -27.11
CA ASN A 214 -11.55 -7.22 -28.01
C ASN A 214 -12.94 -6.78 -27.51
N MET A 215 -13.04 -5.52 -27.08
CA MET A 215 -14.26 -4.98 -26.48
C MET A 215 -15.33 -4.74 -27.54
N PRO A 216 -16.62 -4.95 -27.21
CA PRO A 216 -17.70 -4.63 -28.14
C PRO A 216 -17.72 -3.12 -28.44
N PRO A 217 -18.28 -2.70 -29.58
CA PRO A 217 -18.54 -1.29 -29.85
C PRO A 217 -19.62 -0.80 -28.89
N ILE A 218 -19.29 0.19 -28.05
CA ILE A 218 -20.17 0.68 -26.99
C ILE A 218 -20.44 2.16 -27.22
N THR A 219 -21.69 2.58 -27.01
CA THR A 219 -22.16 3.96 -27.22
C THR A 219 -22.31 4.76 -25.92
N ASN A 220 -22.27 4.11 -24.75
CA ASN A 220 -22.42 4.74 -23.43
C ASN A 220 -21.17 4.53 -22.55
N GLU A 221 -20.69 5.60 -21.91
CA GLU A 221 -19.54 5.59 -21.01
C GLU A 221 -19.70 4.63 -19.82
N GLU A 222 -20.86 4.65 -19.19
CA GLU A 222 -21.11 3.86 -17.98
C GLU A 222 -21.11 2.36 -18.28
N GLU A 223 -21.69 1.99 -19.43
CA GLU A 223 -21.69 0.62 -19.93
C GLU A 223 -20.28 0.18 -20.35
N ALA A 224 -19.51 1.05 -21.00
CA ALA A 224 -18.12 0.79 -21.35
C ALA A 224 -17.25 0.53 -20.12
N TYR A 225 -17.43 1.33 -19.08
CA TYR A 225 -16.73 1.16 -17.81
C TYR A 225 -17.07 -0.18 -17.14
N LYS A 226 -18.35 -0.55 -17.09
CA LYS A 226 -18.80 -1.80 -16.46
C LYS A 226 -18.23 -3.03 -17.20
N ILE A 227 -18.36 -3.09 -18.52
CA ILE A 227 -17.83 -4.20 -19.32
C ILE A 227 -16.31 -4.29 -19.19
N TRP A 228 -15.62 -3.15 -19.17
CA TRP A 228 -14.18 -3.10 -18.99
C TRP A 228 -13.76 -3.66 -17.63
N LEU A 229 -14.46 -3.30 -16.54
CA LEU A 229 -14.19 -3.85 -15.21
C LEU A 229 -14.37 -5.37 -15.16
N GLU A 230 -15.43 -5.90 -15.77
CA GLU A 230 -15.67 -7.34 -15.85
C GLU A 230 -14.54 -8.06 -16.58
N HIS A 231 -14.04 -7.48 -17.68
CA HIS A 231 -12.91 -8.04 -18.43
C HIS A 231 -11.62 -8.02 -17.62
N VAL A 232 -11.30 -6.89 -16.98
CA VAL A 232 -10.13 -6.77 -16.10
C VAL A 232 -10.19 -7.78 -14.95
N GLU A 233 -11.37 -7.98 -14.35
CA GLU A 233 -11.55 -8.99 -13.30
C GLU A 233 -11.26 -10.41 -13.81
N ASN A 234 -11.72 -10.74 -15.03
CA ASN A 234 -11.48 -12.04 -15.63
C ASN A 234 -9.98 -12.29 -15.87
N GLU A 235 -9.26 -11.31 -16.40
CA GLU A 235 -7.80 -11.40 -16.62
C GLU A 235 -7.02 -11.63 -15.31
N LEU A 236 -7.39 -10.91 -14.24
CA LEU A 236 -6.78 -11.08 -12.92
C LEU A 236 -7.10 -12.46 -12.31
N ARG A 237 -8.34 -12.95 -12.50
CA ARG A 237 -8.77 -14.25 -12.04
C ARG A 237 -8.07 -15.39 -12.77
N GLU A 238 -7.93 -15.29 -14.09
CA GLU A 238 -7.19 -16.25 -14.90
C GLU A 238 -5.72 -16.32 -14.49
N PHE A 239 -5.10 -15.17 -14.21
CA PHE A 239 -3.73 -15.13 -13.68
C PHE A 239 -3.59 -15.88 -12.35
N ASP A 240 -4.52 -15.66 -11.42
CA ASP A 240 -4.55 -16.39 -10.14
C ASP A 240 -4.72 -17.91 -10.33
N VAL A 241 -5.64 -18.33 -11.21
CA VAL A 241 -5.86 -19.75 -11.52
C VAL A 241 -4.62 -20.38 -12.15
N ASN A 242 -3.98 -19.70 -13.09
CA ASN A 242 -2.76 -20.20 -13.74
C ASN A 242 -1.58 -20.30 -12.76
N LYS A 243 -1.49 -19.38 -11.80
CA LYS A 243 -0.51 -19.46 -10.70
C LYS A 243 -0.80 -20.63 -9.76
N MET A 244 -2.08 -20.90 -9.47
CA MET A 244 -2.54 -21.99 -8.60
C MET A 244 -2.52 -23.38 -9.24
N ASN A 245 -2.68 -23.50 -10.56
CA ASN A 245 -2.63 -24.82 -11.25
C ASN A 245 -1.24 -25.49 -11.19
N ASN A 246 -0.20 -24.76 -10.76
CA ASN A 246 1.09 -25.33 -10.38
C ASN A 246 1.10 -25.92 -8.95
N THR A 247 0.03 -25.76 -8.18
CA THR A 247 -0.13 -26.19 -6.79
C THR A 247 -1.57 -26.68 -6.56
N ASN A 248 -1.86 -27.96 -6.75
CA ASN A 248 -3.17 -28.64 -6.57
C ASN A 248 -4.10 -28.01 -5.51
N THR A 249 -4.87 -26.99 -5.88
CA THR A 249 -5.81 -26.30 -4.98
C THR A 249 -7.11 -25.97 -5.71
N LYS A 250 -8.21 -26.01 -4.94
CA LYS A 250 -9.60 -25.86 -5.42
C LYS A 250 -9.79 -24.53 -6.15
N GLN A 251 -10.58 -24.56 -7.23
CA GLN A 251 -11.01 -23.35 -7.94
C GLN A 251 -11.72 -22.38 -6.97
N PRO A 252 -11.36 -21.08 -6.98
CA PRO A 252 -12.01 -20.09 -6.14
C PRO A 252 -13.45 -19.82 -6.61
N GLU A 253 -14.37 -19.63 -5.66
CA GLU A 253 -15.75 -19.25 -5.94
C GLU A 253 -15.83 -17.95 -6.77
N LYS A 254 -16.79 -17.90 -7.71
CA LYS A 254 -17.10 -16.71 -8.53
C LYS A 254 -17.78 -15.63 -7.69
N THR A 255 -17.04 -15.00 -6.79
CA THR A 255 -17.48 -13.75 -6.14
C THR A 255 -16.90 -12.58 -6.92
N THR A 256 -17.75 -11.63 -7.34
CA THR A 256 -17.31 -10.37 -7.98
C THR A 256 -16.51 -9.55 -6.99
N ILE A 257 -15.27 -9.20 -7.36
CA ILE A 257 -14.33 -8.47 -6.51
C ILE A 257 -14.27 -7.00 -6.91
N LEU A 258 -14.31 -6.68 -8.20
CA LEU A 258 -14.22 -5.31 -8.70
C LEU A 258 -15.62 -4.69 -8.79
N LYS A 259 -16.00 -3.93 -7.76
CA LYS A 259 -17.23 -3.14 -7.74
C LYS A 259 -16.92 -1.67 -7.97
N GLN A 260 -17.80 -0.99 -8.70
CA GLN A 260 -17.67 0.43 -8.97
C GLN A 260 -17.72 1.26 -7.67
N GLU A 261 -18.55 0.88 -6.69
CA GLU A 261 -18.58 1.59 -5.40
C GLU A 261 -17.25 1.46 -4.65
N ASP A 262 -16.64 0.27 -4.65
CA ASP A 262 -15.36 0.03 -3.97
C ASP A 262 -14.22 0.84 -4.62
N LEU A 263 -14.23 0.97 -5.96
CA LEU A 263 -13.26 1.81 -6.68
C LEU A 263 -13.45 3.30 -6.39
N LYS A 264 -14.71 3.78 -6.38
CA LYS A 264 -15.02 5.16 -6.02
C LYS A 264 -14.56 5.46 -4.59
N ASP A 265 -14.85 4.56 -3.67
CA ASP A 265 -14.45 4.66 -2.27
C ASP A 265 -12.93 4.66 -2.13
N PHE A 266 -12.23 3.74 -2.81
CA PHE A 266 -10.77 3.72 -2.84
C PHE A 266 -10.19 5.03 -3.34
N LEU A 267 -10.70 5.57 -4.45
CA LEU A 267 -10.22 6.82 -5.02
C LEU A 267 -10.41 8.00 -4.07
N LEU A 268 -11.50 8.03 -3.28
CA LEU A 268 -11.68 9.03 -2.22
C LEU A 268 -10.59 8.90 -1.15
N VAL A 269 -10.33 7.69 -0.64
CA VAL A 269 -9.25 7.45 0.35
C VAL A 269 -7.88 7.81 -0.19
N PHE A 270 -7.61 7.47 -1.45
CA PHE A 270 -6.35 7.75 -2.10
C PHE A 270 -6.15 9.25 -2.31
N ASN A 271 -7.21 9.97 -2.69
CA ASN A 271 -7.19 11.41 -2.86
C ASN A 271 -7.01 12.16 -1.53
N GLU A 272 -7.58 11.65 -0.42
CA GLU A 272 -7.31 12.20 0.92
C GLU A 272 -5.82 12.27 1.23
N MET A 273 -4.99 11.33 0.74
CA MET A 273 -3.53 11.39 0.91
C MET A 273 -2.91 12.59 0.19
N LEU A 274 -3.36 12.89 -1.03
CA LEU A 274 -2.89 14.06 -1.79
C LEU A 274 -3.23 15.37 -1.06
N PHE A 275 -4.39 15.43 -0.39
CA PHE A 275 -4.82 16.59 0.41
C PHE A 275 -4.24 16.62 1.82
N LEU A 276 -3.87 15.49 2.43
CA LEU A 276 -3.19 15.46 3.73
C LEU A 276 -1.80 16.12 3.67
N ASN A 277 -1.21 16.22 2.48
CA ASN A 277 0.03 16.96 2.22
C ASN A 277 -0.19 18.45 1.91
N GLN A 278 -1.43 18.89 1.74
CA GLN A 278 -1.77 20.30 1.59
C GLN A 278 -2.11 20.87 2.96
N CYS A 279 -1.20 21.65 3.54
CA CYS A 279 -1.47 22.35 4.79
C CYS A 279 -2.64 23.33 4.55
N PRO A 280 -3.78 23.24 5.27
CA PRO A 280 -4.91 24.15 5.06
C PRO A 280 -4.52 25.64 5.19
N GLU A 281 -3.52 25.93 6.03
CA GLU A 281 -2.94 27.26 6.23
C GLU A 281 -2.26 27.81 4.96
N GLN A 282 -1.64 26.96 4.15
CA GLN A 282 -1.02 27.37 2.88
C GLN A 282 -2.06 27.67 1.80
N GLN A 283 -3.19 26.96 1.79
CA GLN A 283 -4.30 27.28 0.90
C GLN A 283 -5.02 28.58 1.29
N GLN A 284 -5.21 28.84 2.59
CA GLN A 284 -5.75 30.12 3.04
C GLN A 284 -4.81 31.30 2.73
N GLN A 285 -3.50 31.13 2.88
CA GLN A 285 -2.52 32.16 2.51
C GLN A 285 -2.43 32.35 0.98
N GLN A 286 -2.53 31.29 0.17
CA GLN A 286 -2.59 31.40 -1.30
C GLN A 286 -3.90 32.06 -1.77
N LEU A 287 -5.04 31.74 -1.17
CA LEU A 287 -6.32 32.39 -1.48
C LEU A 287 -6.34 33.86 -1.06
N GLN A 288 -5.79 34.21 0.10
CA GLN A 288 -5.69 35.59 0.57
C GLN A 288 -4.71 36.42 -0.28
N SER A 289 -3.54 35.88 -0.63
CA SER A 289 -2.58 36.56 -1.50
C SER A 289 -3.09 36.80 -2.92
N GLN A 290 -3.88 35.87 -3.48
CA GLN A 290 -4.54 36.06 -4.78
C GLN A 290 -5.67 37.10 -4.74
N GLN A 291 -6.41 37.20 -3.62
CA GLN A 291 -7.42 38.25 -3.43
C GLN A 291 -6.80 39.64 -3.22
N THR A 292 -5.62 39.72 -2.59
CA THR A 292 -4.93 40.99 -2.38
C THR A 292 -4.35 41.55 -3.68
N LEU A 293 -3.86 40.69 -4.58
CA LEU A 293 -3.33 41.06 -5.90
C LEU A 293 -4.42 41.47 -6.92
N GLN A 294 -5.68 41.10 -6.69
CA GLN A 294 -6.81 41.53 -7.54
C GLN A 294 -7.46 42.84 -7.09
N GLN A 295 -7.03 43.39 -5.94
CA GLN A 295 -7.54 44.63 -5.35
C GLN A 295 -6.52 45.79 -5.38
N SER A 296 -5.37 45.58 -6.01
CA SER A 296 -4.31 46.58 -6.25
C SER A 296 -4.08 46.75 -7.74
#